data_AF-A0A3M1HGG6-F1
#
_entry.id   AF-A0A3M1HGG6-F1
#
_cell.length_a   1.000
_cell.length_b   1.000
_cell.length_c   1.000
_cell.angle_alpha   90.00
_cell.angle_beta   90.00
_cell.angle_gamma   90.00
#
_symmetry.space_group_name_H-M   'P 1'
#
loop_
_entity.id
_entity.type
_entity.pdbx_description
1 polymer ?
#
loop_
_entity_poly.entity_id
_entity_poly.type
_entity_poly.pdbx_seq_one_letter_code
_entity_poly.pdbx_strand_id
1 'polypeptide(L)' 'FYPLHLNLIRHGRAVCKARKPRCDECVLRDLCRYPAASGGREGTPPGGV' A
#
# COMPACT_ATOMS: atom_id res chain seq x y z
N PHE A 1 12.87 -12.47 16.56
CA PHE A 1 11.97 -11.31 16.60
C PHE A 1 11.85 -10.79 15.18
N TYR A 2 10.66 -10.69 14.58
CA TYR A 2 10.51 -10.36 13.16
C TYR A 2 9.82 -8.98 12.99
N PRO A 3 10.58 -7.88 12.86
CA PRO A 3 10.04 -6.52 12.78
C PRO A 3 9.08 -6.34 11.60
N LEU A 4 9.36 -7.00 10.48
CA LEU A 4 8.55 -6.92 9.26
C LEU A 4 7.09 -7.34 9.51
N HIS A 5 6.87 -8.42 10.25
CA HIS A 5 5.53 -8.94 10.53
C HIS A 5 4.69 -7.94 11.33
N LEU A 6 5.27 -7.36 12.38
CA LEU A 6 4.60 -6.35 13.21
C LEU A 6 4.34 -5.07 12.42
N ASN A 7 5.27 -4.67 11.56
CA ASN A 7 5.13 -3.49 10.71
C ASN A 7 3.99 -3.67 9.69
N LEU A 8 3.85 -4.85 9.09
CA LEU A 8 2.73 -5.16 8.19
C LEU A 8 1.38 -5.09 8.90
N ILE A 9 1.28 -5.65 10.12
CA ILE A 9 0.04 -5.59 10.92
C ILE A 9 -0.30 -4.13 11.27
N ARG A 10 0.68 -3.35 11.72
CA ARG A 10 0.50 -1.93 12.04
C ARG A 10 0.07 -1.13 10.81
N HIS A 11 0.74 -1.36 9.68
CA HIS A 11 0.43 -0.71 8.41
C HIS A 11 -1.00 -1.01 7.93
N GLY A 12 -1.44 -2.27 7.98
CA GLY A 12 -2.80 -2.65 7.60
C GLY A 12 -3.88 -1.99 8.47
N ARG A 13 -3.61 -1.82 9.77
CA ARG A 13 -4.55 -1.17 10.71
C ARG A 13 -4.60 0.35 10.54
N ALA A 14 -3.46 0.99 10.30
CA ALA A 14 -3.35 2.45 10.23
C ALA A 14 -3.64 3.01 8.83
N VAL A 15 -3.16 2.34 7.78
CA VAL A 15 -3.09 2.87 6.41
C VAL A 15 -3.90 2.01 5.43
N CYS A 16 -3.54 0.73 5.24
CA CYS A 16 -4.14 -0.14 4.23
C CYS A 16 -5.44 -0.83 4.72
N LYS A 17 -6.43 -0.01 5.13
CA LYS A 17 -7.72 -0.50 5.65
C LYS A 17 -8.58 -1.12 4.55
N ALA A 18 -9.22 -2.26 4.85
CA ALA A 18 -9.95 -3.09 3.88
C ALA A 18 -11.02 -2.39 3.03
N ARG A 19 -11.72 -1.37 3.56
CA ARG A 19 -12.80 -0.67 2.82
C ARG A 19 -12.38 0.68 2.25
N LYS A 20 -11.48 1.40 2.92
CA LYS A 20 -11.03 2.76 2.56
C LYS A 20 -9.57 2.92 2.96
N PRO A 21 -8.63 2.38 2.16
CA PRO A 21 -7.22 2.55 2.43
C PRO A 21 -6.81 4.02 2.26
N ARG A 22 -5.89 4.49 3.09
CA ARG A 22 -5.30 5.84 2.99
C ARG A 22 -4.13 5.79 2.01
N CYS A 23 -4.41 5.58 0.72
CA CYS A 23 -3.37 5.38 -0.29
C CYS A 23 -2.41 6.59 -0.41
N ASP A 24 -2.88 7.81 -0.13
CA ASP A 24 -2.05 9.02 -0.10
C ASP A 24 -0.95 9.00 0.97
N GLU A 25 -1.12 8.18 2.00
CA GLU A 25 -0.16 8.00 3.10
C GLU A 25 0.54 6.63 3.03
N CYS A 26 0.30 5.84 1.98
CA CYS A 26 0.87 4.51 1.84
C CYS A 26 2.29 4.56 1.30
N VAL A 27 3.25 4.11 2.12
CA VAL A 27 4.67 4.04 1.76
C VAL A 27 4.96 3.07 0.61
N LEU A 28 4.05 2.13 0.37
CA LEU A 28 4.15 1.12 -0.68
C LEU A 28 3.36 1.51 -1.94
N ARG A 29 2.86 2.76 -2.04
CA ARG A 29 1.94 3.18 -3.11
C ARG A 29 2.55 2.99 -4.50
N ASP A 30 3.82 3.31 -4.63
CA ASP A 30 4.66 3.12 -5.82
C ASP A 30 4.78 1.65 -6.26
N LEU A 31 4.68 0.72 -5.30
CA LEU A 31 4.72 -0.73 -5.54
C LEU A 31 3.31 -1.38 -5.54
N CYS A 32 2.26 -0.62 -5.20
CA CYS A 32 0.94 -1.18 -4.91
C CYS A 32 0.13 -1.39 -6.19
N ARG A 33 -0.24 -2.64 -6.47
CA ARG A 33 -1.13 -2.99 -7.60
C ARG A 33 -2.63 -2.88 -7.25
N TYR A 34 -2.98 -2.53 -6.02
CA TYR A 34 -4.38 -2.43 -5.61
C TYR A 34 -5.03 -1.18 -6.21
N PRO A 35 -6.15 -1.30 -6.93
CA PRO A 35 -6.83 -0.15 -7.51
C PRO A 35 -7.41 0.72 -6.38
N ALA A 36 -7.03 1.99 -6.34
CA ALA A 36 -7.67 2.95 -5.44
C ALA A 36 -9.17 2.99 -5.76
N ALA A 37 -10.03 2.66 -4.79
CA ALA A 37 -11.48 2.56 -4.96
C ALA A 37 -12.15 3.89 -5.39
N SER A 38 -11.38 4.97 -5.54
CA SER A 38 -11.77 6.25 -6.12
C SER A 38 -10.65 6.79 -7.01
N GLY A 39 -10.65 6.38 -8.28
CA GLY A 39 -9.99 7.08 -9.39
C GLY A 39 -8.46 7.09 -9.41
N GLY A 40 -7.90 6.41 -10.40
CA GLY A 40 -6.73 6.97 -11.09
C GLY A 40 -5.49 6.10 -11.20
N ARG A 41 -5.57 5.13 -12.12
CA ARG A 41 -4.56 4.78 -13.14
C ARG A 41 -3.21 4.19 -12.70
N GLU A 42 -3.02 2.98 -13.23
CA GLU A 42 -1.79 2.38 -13.76
C GLU A 42 -0.61 2.26 -12.78
N GLY A 43 -0.51 1.09 -12.16
CA GLY A 43 0.74 0.60 -11.59
C GLY A 43 1.77 0.32 -12.69
N THR A 44 2.38 1.37 -13.23
CA THR A 44 3.62 1.23 -14.01
C THR A 44 4.78 1.14 -13.02
N PRO A 45 5.49 0.00 -12.95
CA PRO A 45 6.66 -0.12 -12.09
C PRO A 45 7.78 0.78 -12.62
N PRO A 46 8.38 1.68 -11.80
CA PRO A 46 9.64 2.30 -12.17
C PRO A 46 10.75 1.27 -11.96
N GLY A 47 11.12 0.56 -13.03
CA GLY A 47 12.35 -0.21 -13.09
C GLY A 47 12.32 -1.56 -12.36
N GLY A 48 12.20 -2.63 -13.14
CA GLY A 48 12.77 -3.91 -12.73
C GLY A 48 14.29 -3.76 -12.60
N VAL A 49 14.80 -4.12 -11.43
CA VAL A 49 16.12 -4.72 -11.25
C VAL A 49 15.93 -6.19 -10.93
#